data_AF-A0A962QBD8-F1
#
_entry.id   AF-A0A962QBD8-F1
#
_cell.length_a   1.000
_cell.length_b   1.000
_cell.length_c   1.000
_cell.angle_alpha   90.00
_cell.angle_beta   90.00
_cell.angle_gamma   90.00
#
_symmetry.space_group_name_H-M   'P 1'
#
loop_
_entity.id
_entity.type
_entity.pdbx_description
1 polymer ?
#
loop_
_entity_poly.entity_id
_entity_poly.type
_entity_poly.pdbx_seq_one_letter_code
_entity_poly.pdbx_strand_id
1 'polypeptide(L)'
;MDIQKIIFHFDRGKPGTTGFYLENAAIRLDEFSITEFADKADISFNIEPIANIQKGKRTIYWEIDGMRHRGANNYLYEAADEVYFSGSPEAAVYYPSGAKYIPLAADPSIHKREVKEQPFDIVLIGRHSGDFPYEYREDLADKLTNDGFKVLLSSVDPGTPYSSLKSLGKIILNT
;
A
#
# COMPACT_ATOMS: atom_id res chain seq x y z
N MET A 1 28.00 -2.99 -15.75
CA MET A 1 27.03 -3.79 -14.99
C MET A 1 25.99 -4.27 -15.96
N ASP A 2 25.56 -5.53 -15.86
CA ASP A 2 24.48 -6.05 -16.70
C ASP A 2 23.16 -5.41 -16.26
N ILE A 3 22.41 -4.84 -17.21
CA ILE A 3 21.10 -4.24 -16.94
C ILE A 3 20.12 -5.37 -16.60
N GLN A 4 19.50 -5.30 -15.43
CA GLN A 4 18.52 -6.28 -15.00
C GLN A 4 17.14 -5.98 -15.61
N LYS A 5 16.46 -7.00 -16.12
CA LYS A 5 15.09 -6.89 -16.63
C LYS A 5 14.09 -7.13 -15.51
N ILE A 6 13.23 -6.16 -15.26
CA ILE A 6 12.20 -6.23 -14.22
C ILE A 6 10.82 -6.19 -14.85
N ILE A 7 9.90 -6.98 -14.31
CA ILE A 7 8.46 -6.87 -14.59
C ILE A 7 7.71 -6.60 -13.30
N PHE A 8 6.68 -5.75 -13.37
CA PHE A 8 5.80 -5.42 -12.25
C PHE A 8 4.38 -5.93 -12.52
N HIS A 9 3.85 -6.71 -11.58
CA HIS A 9 2.51 -7.28 -11.60
C HIS A 9 1.68 -6.67 -10.46
N PHE A 10 0.72 -5.82 -10.80
CA PHE A 10 -0.18 -5.17 -9.86
C PHE A 10 -1.46 -4.70 -10.57
N ASP A 11 -2.48 -4.32 -9.81
CA ASP A 11 -3.72 -3.73 -10.34
C ASP A 11 -3.47 -2.36 -10.98
N ARG A 12 -3.30 -2.35 -12.31
CA ARG A 12 -3.13 -1.14 -13.12
C ARG A 12 -4.41 -0.29 -13.24
N GLY A 13 -5.57 -0.79 -12.82
CA GLY A 13 -6.84 -0.06 -12.83
C GLY A 13 -6.92 1.06 -11.80
N LYS A 14 -5.96 1.12 -10.85
CA LYS A 14 -5.90 2.12 -9.78
C LYS A 14 -4.61 2.93 -9.90
N PRO A 15 -4.61 4.08 -10.60
CA PRO A 15 -3.42 4.92 -10.71
C PRO A 15 -2.97 5.43 -9.33
N GLY A 16 -1.65 5.58 -9.16
CA GLY A 16 -1.07 6.11 -7.91
C GLY A 16 -0.93 5.09 -6.77
N THR A 17 -1.04 3.79 -7.04
CA THR A 17 -0.72 2.74 -6.06
C THR A 17 0.79 2.54 -5.90
N THR A 18 1.21 1.82 -4.85
CA THR A 18 2.60 1.44 -4.59
C THR A 18 3.30 0.83 -5.82
N GLY A 19 2.57 0.04 -6.63
CA GLY A 19 3.10 -0.54 -7.87
C GLY A 19 3.55 0.50 -8.90
N PHE A 20 2.76 1.55 -9.11
CA PHE A 20 3.15 2.65 -9.99
C PHE A 20 4.38 3.41 -9.49
N TYR A 21 4.53 3.61 -8.18
CA TYR A 21 5.69 4.30 -7.64
C TYR A 21 6.97 3.50 -7.81
N LEU A 22 6.92 2.18 -7.57
CA LEU A 22 8.07 1.31 -7.80
C LEU A 22 8.47 1.22 -9.27
N GLU A 23 7.49 1.04 -10.17
CA GLU A 23 7.76 0.99 -11.61
C GLU A 23 8.41 2.30 -12.09
N ASN A 24 7.89 3.45 -11.67
CA ASN A 24 8.47 4.75 -11.99
C ASN A 24 9.86 4.96 -11.38
N ALA A 25 10.11 4.45 -10.17
CA ALA A 25 11.44 4.52 -9.55
C ALA A 25 12.44 3.67 -10.33
N ALA A 26 12.07 2.44 -10.72
CA ALA A 26 12.92 1.55 -11.49
C ALA A 26 13.28 2.12 -12.87
N ILE A 27 12.33 2.77 -13.56
CA ILE A 27 12.58 3.45 -14.85
C ILE A 27 13.66 4.54 -14.76
N ARG A 28 13.85 5.14 -13.57
CA ARG A 28 14.83 6.21 -13.35
C ARG A 28 16.22 5.72 -12.97
N LEU A 29 16.39 4.41 -12.78
CA LEU A 29 17.67 3.80 -12.41
C LEU A 29 18.28 3.12 -13.62
N ASP A 30 19.51 3.51 -13.99
CA ASP A 30 20.20 3.05 -15.21
C ASP A 30 20.54 1.54 -15.20
N GLU A 31 20.43 0.90 -14.04
CA GLU A 31 20.69 -0.53 -13.82
C GLU A 31 19.48 -1.43 -14.13
N PHE A 32 18.31 -0.85 -14.39
CA PHE A 32 17.07 -1.59 -14.64
C PHE A 32 16.47 -1.27 -16.01
N SER A 33 15.79 -2.27 -16.57
CA SER A 33 14.93 -2.11 -17.74
C SER A 33 13.59 -2.81 -17.49
N ILE A 34 12.49 -2.19 -17.91
CA ILE A 34 11.16 -2.78 -17.75
C ILE A 34 10.85 -3.70 -18.93
N THR A 35 10.34 -4.90 -18.66
CA THR A 35 9.87 -5.85 -19.67
C THR A 35 8.40 -6.16 -19.45
N GLU A 36 7.68 -6.41 -20.55
CA GLU A 36 6.28 -6.88 -20.54
C GLU A 36 6.19 -8.42 -20.52
N PHE A 37 7.33 -9.10 -20.70
CA PHE A 37 7.42 -10.55 -20.80
C PHE A 37 8.02 -11.14 -19.54
N ALA A 38 7.22 -11.89 -18.77
CA ALA A 38 7.63 -12.49 -17.49
C ALA A 38 8.74 -13.54 -17.65
N ASP A 39 8.70 -14.34 -18.72
CA ASP A 39 9.71 -15.34 -19.07
C ASP A 39 11.09 -14.74 -19.39
N LYS A 40 11.14 -13.44 -19.70
CA LYS A 40 12.38 -12.69 -19.98
C LYS A 40 12.85 -11.86 -18.80
N ALA A 41 12.11 -11.83 -17.69
CA ALA A 41 12.44 -11.00 -16.54
C ALA A 41 13.47 -11.70 -15.63
N ASP A 42 14.51 -10.95 -15.25
CA ASP A 42 15.43 -11.36 -14.20
C ASP A 42 14.75 -11.26 -12.82
N ILE A 43 13.87 -10.27 -12.65
CA ILE A 43 13.08 -10.07 -11.44
C ILE A 43 11.60 -9.89 -11.81
N SER A 44 10.73 -10.72 -11.22
CA SER A 44 9.28 -10.54 -11.26
C SER A 44 8.79 -10.01 -9.92
N PHE A 45 8.27 -8.79 -9.92
CA PHE A 45 7.77 -8.11 -8.73
C PHE A 45 6.24 -8.17 -8.71
N ASN A 46 5.69 -8.95 -7.79
CA ASN A 46 4.26 -9.15 -7.62
C ASN A 46 3.78 -8.34 -6.43
N ILE A 47 2.92 -7.35 -6.67
CA ILE A 47 2.49 -6.39 -5.63
C ILE A 47 0.98 -6.51 -5.50
N GLU A 48 0.54 -6.80 -4.28
CA GLU A 48 -0.88 -6.93 -3.97
C GLU A 48 -1.70 -5.69 -4.37
N PRO A 49 -2.97 -5.83 -4.80
CA PRO A 49 -3.73 -7.07 -4.94
C PRO A 49 -3.41 -7.85 -6.22
N ILE A 50 -3.18 -9.15 -6.07
CA ILE A 50 -3.02 -10.10 -7.17
C ILE A 50 -3.69 -11.44 -6.83
N ALA A 51 -4.20 -12.12 -7.86
CA ALA A 51 -4.80 -13.45 -7.69
C ALA A 51 -3.76 -14.57 -7.71
N ASN A 52 -2.66 -14.42 -8.44
CA ASN A 52 -1.63 -15.42 -8.62
C ASN A 52 -0.26 -14.77 -8.83
N ILE A 53 0.80 -15.44 -8.35
CA ILE A 53 2.19 -15.05 -8.59
C ILE A 53 2.56 -15.33 -10.05
N GLN A 54 3.15 -14.34 -10.70
CA GLN A 54 3.82 -14.48 -11.99
C GLN A 54 5.32 -14.70 -11.75
N LYS A 55 5.87 -15.75 -12.34
CA LYS A 55 7.26 -16.18 -12.12
C LYS A 55 8.23 -15.44 -13.04
N GLY A 56 9.38 -15.04 -12.48
CA GLY A 56 10.59 -14.63 -13.22
C GLY A 56 11.77 -15.49 -12.77
N LYS A 57 13.02 -15.12 -13.13
CA LYS A 57 14.21 -15.83 -12.58
C LYS A 57 14.32 -15.70 -11.07
N ARG A 58 14.00 -14.51 -10.54
CA ARG A 58 13.77 -14.23 -9.12
C ARG A 58 12.38 -13.63 -8.97
N THR A 59 11.59 -14.18 -8.06
CA THR A 59 10.19 -13.85 -7.87
C THR A 59 9.99 -13.23 -6.51
N ILE A 60 9.52 -12.01 -6.49
CA ILE A 60 9.24 -11.25 -5.29
C ILE A 60 7.73 -11.10 -5.16
N TYR A 61 7.21 -11.31 -3.95
CA TYR A 61 5.86 -10.93 -3.57
C TYR A 61 5.91 -9.85 -2.50
N TRP A 62 5.17 -8.76 -2.69
CA TRP A 62 5.03 -7.69 -1.71
C TRP A 62 3.56 -7.55 -1.31
N GLU A 63 3.28 -7.96 -0.07
CA GLU A 63 1.98 -7.78 0.58
C GLU A 63 1.88 -6.37 1.19
N ILE A 64 1.04 -5.53 0.61
CA ILE A 64 0.92 -4.11 0.98
C ILE A 64 -0.30 -3.83 1.88
N ASP A 65 -1.31 -4.69 1.83
CA ASP A 65 -2.50 -4.72 2.69
C ASP A 65 -2.35 -5.77 3.81
N GLY A 66 -1.15 -5.87 4.37
CA GLY A 66 -0.75 -6.92 5.32
C GLY A 66 -1.66 -7.13 6.55
N MET A 67 -2.38 -6.10 7.00
CA MET A 67 -3.34 -6.21 8.09
C MET A 67 -4.63 -6.94 7.71
N ARG A 68 -4.99 -6.96 6.42
CA ARG A 68 -6.18 -7.63 5.90
C ARG A 68 -6.00 -9.14 5.92
N HIS A 69 -4.83 -9.60 5.50
CA HIS A 69 -4.55 -11.03 5.34
C HIS A 69 -3.88 -11.65 6.56
N ARG A 70 -3.13 -10.87 7.35
CA ARG A 70 -2.44 -11.35 8.57
C ARG A 70 -1.73 -12.69 8.34
N GLY A 71 -1.00 -12.83 7.23
CA GLY A 71 -0.31 -14.08 6.95
C GLY A 71 -1.16 -15.21 6.38
N ALA A 72 -2.40 -14.95 5.95
CA ALA A 72 -3.29 -16.00 5.44
C ALA A 72 -3.00 -16.38 3.97
N ASN A 73 -2.20 -15.60 3.23
CA ASN A 73 -1.94 -15.83 1.81
C ASN A 73 -0.80 -16.85 1.56
N ASN A 74 -0.80 -17.97 2.29
CA ASN A 74 0.27 -18.98 2.25
C ASN A 74 0.63 -19.44 0.84
N TYR A 75 -0.37 -19.65 -0.02
CA TYR A 75 -0.12 -20.10 -1.40
C TYR A 75 0.65 -19.06 -2.24
N LEU A 76 0.46 -17.75 -1.98
CA LEU A 76 1.24 -16.70 -2.64
C LEU A 76 2.66 -16.64 -2.06
N TYR A 77 2.79 -16.79 -0.75
CA TYR A 77 4.08 -16.76 -0.09
C TYR A 77 4.98 -17.92 -0.53
N GLU A 78 4.45 -19.14 -0.58
CA GLU A 78 5.17 -20.34 -1.05
C GLU A 78 5.55 -20.24 -2.54
N ALA A 79 4.77 -19.49 -3.32
CA ALA A 79 5.04 -19.25 -4.72
C ALA A 79 6.06 -18.11 -4.96
N ALA A 80 6.55 -17.43 -3.93
CA ALA A 80 7.57 -16.38 -4.07
C ALA A 80 8.94 -16.87 -3.56
N ASP A 81 10.02 -16.39 -4.19
CA ASP A 81 11.38 -16.61 -3.66
C ASP A 81 11.63 -15.68 -2.47
N GLU A 82 11.03 -14.48 -2.49
CA GLU A 82 11.08 -13.52 -1.40
C GLU A 82 9.73 -12.87 -1.14
N VAL A 83 9.42 -12.71 0.15
CA VAL A 83 8.22 -12.05 0.63
C VAL A 83 8.60 -10.76 1.34
N TYR A 84 8.05 -9.66 0.88
CA TYR A 84 8.04 -8.38 1.57
C TYR A 84 6.66 -8.12 2.16
N PHE A 85 6.62 -7.47 3.31
CA PHE A 85 5.38 -7.03 3.92
C PHE A 85 5.47 -5.59 4.41
N SER A 86 4.32 -4.91 4.42
CA SER A 86 4.18 -3.56 4.94
C SER A 86 3.28 -3.50 6.17
N GLY A 87 3.11 -2.30 6.74
CA GLY A 87 2.40 -2.07 7.99
C GLY A 87 3.37 -1.83 9.14
N SER A 88 3.39 -2.74 10.10
CA SER A 88 4.23 -2.63 11.31
C SER A 88 5.26 -3.78 11.37
N PRO A 89 6.51 -3.54 11.80
CA PRO A 89 7.50 -4.60 11.98
C PRO A 89 7.02 -5.75 12.88
N GLU A 90 6.17 -5.46 13.87
CA GLU A 90 5.61 -6.44 14.81
C GLU A 90 4.69 -7.46 14.11
N ALA A 91 4.16 -7.12 12.94
CA ALA A 91 3.36 -8.04 12.14
C ALA A 91 4.19 -9.19 11.55
N ALA A 92 5.53 -9.15 11.63
CA ALA A 92 6.42 -10.20 11.15
C ALA A 92 6.03 -11.61 11.61
N VAL A 93 5.45 -11.73 12.81
CA VAL A 93 4.99 -13.00 13.40
C VAL A 93 3.93 -13.72 12.57
N TYR A 94 3.23 -13.00 11.68
CA TYR A 94 2.21 -13.56 10.81
C TYR A 94 2.77 -14.09 9.49
N TYR A 95 3.99 -13.71 9.11
CA TYR A 95 4.56 -14.05 7.81
C TYR A 95 5.51 -15.24 7.90
N PRO A 96 5.81 -15.92 6.77
CA PRO A 96 6.81 -16.97 6.74
C PRO A 96 8.19 -16.50 7.21
N SER A 97 8.98 -17.46 7.71
CA SER A 97 10.37 -17.20 8.11
C SER A 97 11.18 -16.62 6.93
N GLY A 98 11.88 -15.52 7.18
CA GLY A 98 12.67 -14.82 6.15
C GLY A 98 11.91 -13.71 5.40
N ALA A 99 10.61 -13.52 5.66
CA ALA A 99 9.89 -12.36 5.17
C ALA A 99 10.49 -11.05 5.73
N LYS A 100 10.54 -10.01 4.89
CA LYS A 100 11.22 -8.74 5.20
C LYS A 100 10.22 -7.60 5.29
N TYR A 101 10.32 -6.81 6.35
CA TYR A 101 9.53 -5.59 6.51
C TYR A 101 10.05 -4.49 5.58
N ILE A 102 9.15 -3.89 4.79
CA ILE A 102 9.42 -2.66 4.03
C ILE A 102 8.27 -1.68 4.30
N PRO A 103 8.55 -0.48 4.84
CA PRO A 103 7.53 0.55 5.02
C PRO A 103 7.06 1.09 3.67
N LEU A 104 5.78 1.44 3.56
CA LEU A 104 5.27 2.12 2.38
C LEU A 104 5.84 3.55 2.32
N ALA A 105 6.45 3.89 1.19
CA ALA A 105 6.94 5.23 0.92
C ALA A 105 5.78 6.17 0.55
N ALA A 106 5.87 7.43 0.98
CA ALA A 106 4.97 8.50 0.59
C ALA A 106 5.76 9.53 -0.21
N ASP A 107 5.31 9.88 -1.42
CA ASP A 107 5.92 10.96 -2.19
C ASP A 107 5.52 12.33 -1.58
N PRO A 108 6.45 13.10 -0.99
CA PRO A 108 6.12 14.38 -0.35
C PRO A 108 5.73 15.48 -1.34
N SER A 109 6.09 15.35 -2.62
CA SER A 109 5.67 16.30 -3.67
C SER A 109 4.18 16.18 -3.97
N ILE A 110 3.61 15.00 -3.69
CA ILE A 110 2.20 14.69 -3.86
C ILE A 110 1.49 14.80 -2.50
N HIS A 111 2.00 14.17 -1.44
CA HIS A 111 1.43 14.24 -0.09
C HIS A 111 1.75 15.58 0.59
N LYS A 112 0.85 16.55 0.42
CA LYS A 112 1.00 17.90 0.99
C LYS A 112 0.18 18.05 2.27
N ARG A 113 0.66 18.91 3.16
CA ARG A 113 -0.13 19.40 4.30
C ARG A 113 -1.32 20.18 3.75
N GLU A 114 -2.52 19.71 4.03
CA GLU A 114 -3.73 20.48 3.75
C GLU A 114 -4.02 21.39 4.95
N VAL A 115 -4.08 22.70 4.71
CA VAL A 115 -4.49 23.68 5.73
C VAL A 115 -6.00 23.84 5.60
N LYS A 116 -6.75 23.37 6.59
CA LYS A 116 -8.20 23.62 6.70
C LYS A 116 -8.44 24.85 7.57
N GLU A 117 -9.44 25.66 7.21
CA GLU A 117 -9.82 26.86 7.95
C GLU A 117 -10.43 26.55 9.33
N GLN A 118 -11.04 25.37 9.48
CA GLN A 118 -11.60 24.91 10.74
C GLN A 118 -10.66 23.91 11.44
N PRO A 119 -10.39 24.09 12.74
CA PRO A 119 -9.66 23.11 13.52
C PRO A 119 -10.54 21.89 13.80
N PHE A 120 -9.98 20.70 13.55
CA PHE A 120 -10.55 19.42 13.94
C PHE A 120 -9.71 18.83 15.09
N ASP A 121 -10.38 18.17 16.03
CA ASP A 121 -9.72 17.49 17.15
C ASP A 121 -9.20 16.12 16.70
N ILE A 122 -9.97 15.45 15.85
CA ILE A 122 -9.68 14.11 15.34
C ILE A 122 -9.94 14.08 13.84
N VAL A 123 -8.99 13.51 13.09
CA VAL A 123 -9.09 13.39 11.64
C VAL A 123 -8.99 11.92 11.23
N LEU A 124 -10.04 11.40 10.61
CA LEU A 124 -10.19 10.04 10.08
C LEU A 124 -10.21 10.11 8.55
N ILE A 125 -9.15 9.59 7.92
CA ILE A 125 -8.95 9.72 6.47
C ILE A 125 -8.87 8.35 5.80
N GLY A 126 -9.56 8.24 4.67
CA GLY A 126 -9.55 7.07 3.80
C GLY A 126 -10.95 6.50 3.66
N ARG A 127 -11.04 5.19 3.42
CA ARG A 127 -12.32 4.50 3.32
C ARG A 127 -13.02 4.51 4.70
N HIS A 128 -14.33 4.77 4.71
CA HIS A 128 -15.15 4.89 5.93
C HIS A 128 -15.93 3.63 6.28
N SER A 129 -16.20 2.80 5.28
CA SER A 129 -16.94 1.56 5.42
C SER A 129 -16.48 0.54 4.38
N GLY A 130 -16.61 -0.75 4.72
CA GLY A 130 -16.12 -1.88 3.94
C GLY A 130 -15.39 -2.88 4.81
N ASP A 131 -14.64 -3.79 4.20
CA ASP A 131 -13.92 -4.86 4.89
C ASP A 131 -12.95 -4.33 5.97
N PHE A 132 -12.62 -5.17 6.94
CA PHE A 132 -11.58 -4.93 7.94
C PHE A 132 -10.30 -4.30 7.33
N PRO A 133 -9.71 -3.24 7.95
CA PRO A 133 -10.05 -2.66 9.25
C PRO A 133 -11.04 -1.48 9.19
N TYR A 134 -11.75 -1.28 8.08
CA TYR A 134 -12.57 -0.08 7.86
C TYR A 134 -13.99 -0.19 8.41
N GLU A 135 -14.40 -1.39 8.84
CA GLU A 135 -15.78 -1.73 9.21
C GLU A 135 -16.34 -0.94 10.41
N TYR A 136 -15.50 -0.45 11.32
CA TYR A 136 -15.93 0.27 12.54
C TYR A 136 -15.68 1.79 12.50
N ARG A 137 -15.28 2.36 11.35
CA ARG A 137 -14.83 3.76 11.32
C ARG A 137 -15.97 4.75 11.44
N GLU A 138 -17.10 4.48 10.81
CA GLU A 138 -18.31 5.29 10.95
C GLU A 138 -18.80 5.26 12.40
N ASP A 139 -18.95 4.07 13.00
CA ASP A 139 -19.32 3.91 14.41
C ASP A 139 -18.37 4.65 15.38
N LEU A 140 -17.05 4.58 15.12
CA LEU A 140 -16.06 5.31 15.89
C LEU A 140 -16.20 6.83 15.72
N ALA A 141 -16.41 7.31 14.50
CA ALA A 141 -16.57 8.73 14.21
C ALA A 141 -17.83 9.29 14.88
N ASP A 142 -18.93 8.54 14.82
CA ASP A 142 -20.21 8.90 15.45
C ASP A 142 -20.07 8.95 16.97
N LYS A 143 -19.42 7.94 17.57
CA LYS A 143 -19.16 7.92 19.01
C LYS A 143 -18.33 9.13 19.44
N LEU A 144 -17.24 9.42 18.75
CA LEU A 144 -16.37 10.56 19.06
C LEU A 144 -17.10 11.90 18.89
N THR A 145 -17.95 12.03 17.86
CA THR A 145 -18.77 13.22 17.66
C THR A 145 -19.77 13.40 18.80
N ASN A 146 -20.43 12.31 19.24
CA ASN A 146 -21.34 12.32 20.38
C ASN A 146 -20.64 12.64 21.71
N ASP A 147 -19.36 12.26 21.85
CA ASP A 147 -18.51 12.61 22.99
C ASP A 147 -18.00 14.08 22.94
N GLY A 148 -18.39 14.85 21.92
CA GLY A 148 -18.12 16.28 21.80
C GLY A 148 -16.87 16.66 21.00
N PHE A 149 -16.20 15.70 20.37
CA PHE A 149 -15.04 15.97 19.51
C PHE A 149 -15.46 16.51 18.14
N LYS A 150 -14.67 17.43 17.59
CA LYS A 150 -14.76 17.87 16.18
C LYS A 150 -14.04 16.86 15.29
N VAL A 151 -14.79 15.89 14.79
CA VAL A 151 -14.26 14.81 13.93
C VAL A 151 -14.36 15.19 12.45
N LEU A 152 -13.25 15.08 11.72
CA LEU A 152 -13.27 15.07 10.25
C LEU A 152 -13.27 13.63 9.75
N LEU A 153 -14.36 13.20 9.12
CA LEU A 153 -14.47 11.92 8.43
C LEU A 153 -14.46 12.18 6.91
N SER A 154 -13.32 11.97 6.23
CA SER A 154 -13.18 12.25 4.78
C SER A 154 -12.87 11.01 3.95
N SER A 155 -13.78 10.65 3.03
CA SER A 155 -13.59 9.63 2.00
C SER A 155 -13.30 10.38 0.72
N VAL A 156 -12.37 9.87 -0.06
CA VAL A 156 -11.96 10.54 -1.29
C VAL A 156 -12.61 9.79 -2.45
N ASP A 157 -13.37 10.51 -3.29
CA ASP A 157 -14.04 9.92 -4.44
C ASP A 157 -13.01 9.39 -5.47
N PRO A 158 -13.31 8.28 -6.17
CA PRO A 158 -12.46 7.76 -7.23
C PRO A 158 -12.14 8.84 -8.28
N GLY A 159 -10.85 9.06 -8.56
CA GLY A 159 -10.39 10.06 -9.54
C GLY A 159 -9.94 11.40 -8.96
N THR A 160 -10.10 11.62 -7.65
CA THR A 160 -9.55 12.80 -6.96
C THR A 160 -8.01 12.75 -6.96
N PRO A 161 -7.28 13.86 -7.25
CA PRO A 161 -5.83 13.85 -7.33
C PRO A 161 -5.15 13.26 -6.10
N TYR A 162 -4.05 12.52 -6.29
CA TYR A 162 -3.39 11.79 -5.20
C TYR A 162 -2.85 12.68 -4.08
N SER A 163 -2.61 13.96 -4.36
CA SER A 163 -2.26 14.95 -3.33
C SER A 163 -3.37 15.28 -2.35
N SER A 164 -4.61 14.97 -2.74
CA SER A 164 -5.83 15.00 -1.95
C SER A 164 -6.20 13.60 -1.41
N LEU A 165 -5.57 12.53 -1.93
CA LEU A 165 -5.62 11.16 -1.41
C LEU A 165 -4.68 11.05 -0.21
N LYS A 166 -5.07 11.70 0.88
CA LYS A 166 -4.42 11.54 2.17
C LYS A 166 -4.40 10.04 2.53
N SER A 167 -3.18 9.58 2.84
CA SER A 167 -2.76 8.21 3.07
C SER A 167 -3.77 7.33 3.81
N LEU A 168 -3.86 6.07 3.37
CA LEU A 168 -4.41 4.91 4.07
C LEU A 168 -4.49 5.11 5.59
N GLY A 169 -5.67 5.47 6.07
CA GLY A 169 -6.12 5.08 7.39
C GLY A 169 -5.30 5.51 8.59
N LYS A 170 -4.98 6.80 8.72
CA LYS A 170 -4.35 7.33 9.92
C LYS A 170 -5.37 8.14 10.73
N ILE A 171 -5.56 7.75 11.99
CA ILE A 171 -6.14 8.64 13.00
C ILE A 171 -5.03 9.63 13.35
N ILE A 172 -5.24 10.92 13.05
CA ILE A 172 -4.32 11.96 13.48
C ILE A 172 -4.97 12.67 14.66
N LEU A 173 -4.38 12.50 15.85
CA LEU A 173 -4.72 13.27 17.03
C LEU A 173 -3.93 14.58 16.95
N ASN A 174 -4.62 15.71 17.00
CA ASN A 174 -3.97 17.01 17.09
C ASN A 174 -3.50 17.19 18.54
N THR A 175 -2.22 16.90 18.82
CA THR A 175 -1.58 17.20 20.11
C THR A 175 -0.86 18.52 20.04
#